data_AF-A0A3M6UXY8-F1
#
_entry.id   AF-A0A3M6UXY8-F1
#
_cell.length_a   1.000
_cell.length_b   1.000
_cell.length_c   1.000
_cell.angle_alpha   90.00
_cell.angle_beta   90.00
_cell.angle_gamma   90.00
#
_symmetry.space_group_name_H-M   'P 1'
#
loop_
_entity.id
_entity.type
_entity.pdbx_description
1 polymer ?
#
loop_
_entity_poly.entity_id
_entity_poly.type
_entity_poly.pdbx_seq_one_letter_code
_entity_poly.pdbx_strand_id
1 'polypeptide(L)'
;MKGASSDKLHGKTMAIASNKYWRCDIKGASSGKLRGKTVAIKDNTCVAGVPMMNGSRTLEGFVPDVDATVVSRILDAGGHIVGKSVCEDLCCSGGSFTAATGPVVNPHNKTRMCGGSSSGSAALAMAGYDGGLDPRQPRDLKVPEYTLGVGLLLNFIGDESFIGNNMAFRHGSNAITPRPNWPISHHVGNVYQSTTPPVSETDYNAMEFNLWKSLGSEFMVKSNINHWIACKEGTGSLVEFKTGSVLCRIIKNVASKCHNYVPDQLILHAAGNPAGSTLGPDLIRSQSSSWLKEYYYFESNTRTGNWPTHDPCGTNSLNHLTNVNNPHGNIYIR
;
A
#
# COMPACT_ATOMS: atom_id res chain seq x y z
N MET A 1 30.88 8.34 -10.55
CA MET A 1 30.70 9.61 -11.26
C MET A 1 30.55 9.34 -12.75
N LYS A 2 29.33 9.43 -13.29
CA LYS A 2 29.07 9.60 -14.72
C LYS A 2 28.07 10.76 -14.81
N GLY A 3 28.43 11.77 -15.59
CA GLY A 3 27.82 13.10 -15.59
C GLY A 3 26.32 13.09 -15.88
N ALA A 4 25.58 13.84 -15.07
CA ALA A 4 24.20 14.20 -15.35
C ALA A 4 24.18 15.16 -16.54
N SER A 5 23.51 14.76 -17.63
CA SER A 5 23.21 15.64 -18.76
C SER A 5 22.31 16.79 -18.29
N SER A 6 22.70 18.01 -18.65
CA SER A 6 22.15 19.30 -18.23
C SER A 6 20.81 19.70 -18.86
N ASP A 7 20.12 18.80 -19.57
CA ASP A 7 18.93 19.16 -20.36
C ASP A 7 17.58 18.94 -19.66
N LYS A 8 17.56 18.68 -18.34
CA LYS A 8 16.32 18.36 -17.60
C LYS A 8 15.40 19.54 -17.25
N LEU A 9 15.81 20.79 -17.50
CA LEU A 9 15.13 21.98 -16.98
C LEU A 9 14.58 22.89 -18.07
N HIS A 10 13.38 22.59 -18.57
CA HIS A 10 12.50 23.61 -19.14
C HIS A 10 11.05 23.33 -18.73
N GLY A 11 10.60 23.96 -17.65
CA GLY A 11 9.21 23.88 -17.19
C GLY A 11 8.70 25.24 -16.75
N LYS A 12 8.06 25.99 -17.66
CA LYS A 12 7.11 27.05 -17.27
C LYS A 12 5.88 26.36 -16.66
N THR A 13 5.45 26.82 -15.49
CA THR A 13 4.20 26.39 -14.83
C THR A 13 3.01 26.77 -15.71
N MET A 14 2.64 25.89 -16.64
CA MET A 14 1.39 26.00 -17.39
C MET A 14 0.35 25.16 -16.64
N ALA A 15 -0.67 25.82 -16.08
CA ALA A 15 -1.84 25.15 -15.54
C ALA A 15 -2.55 24.38 -16.66
N ILE A 16 -2.35 23.07 -16.78
CA ILE A 16 -3.01 22.26 -17.81
C ILE A 16 -3.49 20.94 -17.20
N ALA A 17 -4.82 20.78 -17.18
CA ALA A 17 -5.62 19.67 -16.67
C ALA A 17 -5.34 19.30 -15.21
N SER A 18 -6.39 19.33 -14.38
CA SER A 18 -6.42 19.06 -12.91
C SER A 18 -5.79 17.74 -12.43
N ASN A 19 -5.18 16.95 -13.30
CA ASN A 19 -4.79 15.55 -13.08
C ASN A 19 -3.27 15.32 -13.22
N LYS A 20 -2.51 16.31 -13.70
CA LYS A 20 -1.03 16.28 -13.81
C LYS A 20 -0.43 17.22 -12.76
N TYR A 21 0.59 16.75 -12.04
CA TYR A 21 1.32 17.57 -11.05
C TYR A 21 2.48 18.33 -11.70
N TRP A 22 3.32 17.63 -12.47
CA TRP A 22 4.53 18.21 -13.06
C TRP A 22 4.77 17.66 -14.47
N ARG A 23 5.29 18.49 -15.38
CA ARG A 23 5.67 18.07 -16.75
C ARG A 23 7.18 17.88 -16.82
N CYS A 24 7.62 16.78 -17.39
CA CYS A 24 9.03 16.54 -17.70
C CYS A 24 9.16 15.86 -19.08
N ASP A 25 10.39 15.80 -19.60
CA ASP A 25 10.70 15.14 -20.87
C ASP A 25 11.97 14.31 -20.69
N ILE A 26 11.83 13.06 -20.24
CA ILE A 26 12.97 12.19 -19.91
C ILE A 26 12.92 10.94 -20.77
N LYS A 27 13.84 10.87 -21.73
CA LYS A 27 13.96 9.75 -22.66
C LYS A 27 14.85 8.65 -22.05
N GLY A 28 14.34 7.42 -22.04
CA GLY A 28 15.12 6.24 -21.71
C GLY A 28 16.07 5.79 -22.82
N ALA A 29 16.56 4.57 -22.71
CA ALA A 29 17.40 3.91 -23.70
C ALA A 29 16.81 3.92 -25.12
N SER A 30 17.66 3.94 -26.13
CA SER A 30 17.24 3.96 -27.55
C SER A 30 16.59 2.65 -28.02
N SER A 31 16.69 1.59 -27.22
CA SER A 31 16.16 0.25 -27.45
C SER A 31 15.55 -0.32 -26.15
N GLY A 32 14.73 -1.35 -26.27
CA GLY A 32 14.09 -2.02 -25.13
C GLY A 32 12.58 -2.17 -25.28
N LYS A 33 11.95 -2.89 -24.34
CA LYS A 33 10.54 -3.28 -24.38
C LYS A 33 9.57 -2.10 -24.34
N LEU A 34 9.99 -0.95 -23.81
CA LEU A 34 9.18 0.27 -23.68
C LEU A 34 9.58 1.35 -24.69
N ARG A 35 10.44 1.03 -25.67
CA ARG A 35 10.86 1.99 -26.70
C ARG A 35 9.65 2.60 -27.41
N GLY A 36 9.61 3.93 -27.45
CA GLY A 36 8.55 4.70 -28.09
C GLY A 36 7.27 4.81 -27.26
N LYS A 37 7.25 4.25 -26.04
CA LYS A 37 6.12 4.34 -25.12
C LYS A 37 6.30 5.51 -24.17
N THR A 38 5.22 6.27 -23.97
CA THR A 38 5.19 7.38 -23.02
C THR A 38 4.57 6.95 -21.69
N VAL A 39 5.14 7.46 -20.58
CA VAL A 39 4.77 7.06 -19.22
C VAL A 39 4.62 8.30 -18.33
N ALA A 40 3.56 8.34 -17.52
CA ALA A 40 3.48 9.24 -16.37
C ALA A 40 3.73 8.47 -15.07
N ILE A 41 4.47 9.11 -14.16
CA ILE A 41 4.91 8.53 -12.90
C ILE A 41 4.11 9.14 -11.75
N LYS A 42 3.47 8.32 -10.93
CA LYS A 42 2.77 8.81 -9.73
C LYS A 42 3.70 9.65 -8.86
N ASP A 43 3.18 10.76 -8.34
CA ASP A 43 3.97 11.76 -7.62
C ASP A 43 4.49 11.32 -6.24
N ASN A 44 4.31 10.06 -5.88
CA ASN A 44 4.95 9.44 -4.72
C ASN A 44 6.23 8.67 -5.07
N THR A 45 6.58 8.63 -6.35
CA THR A 45 7.72 7.87 -6.87
C THR A 45 8.82 8.84 -7.28
N CYS A 46 10.02 8.64 -6.71
CA CYS A 46 11.18 9.48 -6.97
C CYS A 46 11.64 9.38 -8.43
N VAL A 47 11.83 10.53 -9.07
CA VAL A 47 12.50 10.69 -10.36
C VAL A 47 13.57 11.75 -10.16
N ALA A 48 14.84 11.40 -10.31
CA ALA A 48 15.97 12.25 -9.98
C ALA A 48 15.91 13.60 -10.73
N GLY A 49 15.91 14.69 -9.97
CA GLY A 49 15.83 16.05 -10.47
C GLY A 49 14.43 16.52 -10.89
N VAL A 50 13.37 15.76 -10.58
CA VAL A 50 11.98 16.13 -10.86
C VAL A 50 11.22 16.30 -9.54
N PRO A 51 10.51 17.42 -9.31
CA PRO A 51 9.75 17.64 -8.08
C PRO A 51 8.82 16.49 -7.69
N MET A 52 8.64 16.33 -6.38
CA MET A 52 7.82 15.27 -5.80
C MET A 52 7.17 15.74 -4.49
N MET A 53 5.85 15.93 -4.49
CA MET A 53 5.08 16.31 -3.30
C MET A 53 4.45 15.12 -2.59
N ASN A 54 4.39 13.94 -3.23
CA ASN A 54 3.62 12.80 -2.71
C ASN A 54 2.18 13.21 -2.34
N GLY A 55 1.60 14.10 -3.15
CA GLY A 55 0.25 14.64 -2.92
C GLY A 55 0.11 15.54 -1.68
N SER A 56 1.17 15.83 -0.94
CA SER A 56 1.12 16.55 0.35
C SER A 56 1.87 17.87 0.29
N ARG A 57 1.33 18.91 0.93
CA ARG A 57 2.07 20.19 1.11
C ARG A 57 3.32 20.02 1.99
N THR A 58 3.35 18.97 2.80
CA THR A 58 4.50 18.64 3.64
C THR A 58 5.80 18.46 2.85
N LEU A 59 5.71 18.04 1.58
CA LEU A 59 6.87 17.85 0.69
C LEU A 59 6.93 18.89 -0.43
N GLU A 60 6.27 20.04 -0.26
CA GLU A 60 6.39 21.14 -1.22
C GLU A 60 7.85 21.58 -1.35
N GLY A 61 8.34 21.68 -2.59
CA GLY A 61 9.73 21.99 -2.90
C GLY A 61 10.71 20.82 -2.81
N PHE A 62 10.29 19.62 -2.40
CA PHE A 62 11.16 18.45 -2.40
C PHE A 62 11.48 17.98 -3.83
N VAL A 63 12.76 17.79 -4.10
CA VAL A 63 13.28 17.23 -5.35
C VAL A 63 14.22 16.08 -4.98
N PRO A 64 13.91 14.83 -5.35
CA PRO A 64 14.78 13.69 -5.07
C PRO A 64 16.03 13.71 -5.96
N ASP A 65 17.16 13.29 -5.39
CA ASP A 65 18.45 13.17 -6.10
C ASP A 65 18.66 11.80 -6.76
N VAL A 66 17.79 10.84 -6.47
CA VAL A 66 17.87 9.46 -6.97
C VAL A 66 16.57 9.03 -7.61
N ASP A 67 16.69 8.22 -8.66
CA ASP A 67 15.55 7.54 -9.27
C ASP A 67 15.10 6.39 -8.36
N ALA A 68 13.79 6.20 -8.24
CA ALA A 68 13.28 4.94 -7.72
C ALA A 68 13.66 3.79 -8.67
N THR A 69 13.88 2.58 -8.15
CA THR A 69 14.28 1.42 -8.97
C THR A 69 13.35 1.17 -10.16
N VAL A 70 12.04 1.40 -10.01
CA VAL A 70 11.07 1.28 -11.10
C VAL A 70 11.31 2.31 -12.21
N VAL A 71 11.70 3.53 -11.85
CA VAL A 71 12.02 4.61 -12.81
C VAL A 71 13.27 4.25 -13.61
N SER A 72 14.33 3.78 -12.95
CA SER A 72 15.52 3.29 -13.65
C SER A 72 15.17 2.14 -14.61
N ARG A 73 14.37 1.15 -14.17
CA ARG A 73 13.94 0.04 -15.04
C ARG A 73 13.12 0.50 -16.25
N ILE A 74 12.25 1.50 -16.09
CA ILE A 74 11.48 2.07 -17.21
C ILE A 74 12.43 2.71 -18.22
N LEU A 75 13.36 3.53 -17.74
CA LEU A 75 14.32 4.23 -18.58
C LEU A 75 15.26 3.24 -19.28
N ASP A 76 15.77 2.24 -18.57
CA ASP A 76 16.62 1.18 -19.15
C ASP A 76 15.88 0.36 -20.21
N ALA A 77 14.56 0.18 -20.06
CA ALA A 77 13.71 -0.48 -21.06
C ALA A 77 13.30 0.43 -22.22
N GLY A 78 13.76 1.69 -22.27
CA GLY A 78 13.51 2.64 -23.34
C GLY A 78 12.23 3.46 -23.20
N GLY A 79 11.61 3.48 -22.02
CA GLY A 79 10.42 4.27 -21.75
C GLY A 79 10.70 5.77 -21.74
N HIS A 80 9.70 6.55 -22.16
CA HIS A 80 9.76 8.01 -22.19
C HIS A 80 8.86 8.59 -21.10
N ILE A 81 9.44 9.14 -20.03
CA ILE A 81 8.69 9.75 -18.94
C ILE A 81 8.33 11.19 -19.32
N VAL A 82 7.02 11.49 -19.35
CA VAL A 82 6.47 12.78 -19.84
C VAL A 82 5.83 13.63 -18.73
N GLY A 83 5.83 13.15 -17.48
CA GLY A 83 5.33 13.90 -16.34
C GLY A 83 5.10 13.09 -15.08
N LYS A 84 4.67 13.80 -14.04
CA LYS A 84 4.24 13.28 -12.74
C LYS A 84 2.72 13.37 -12.62
N SER A 85 2.07 12.29 -12.19
CA SER A 85 0.62 12.25 -11.97
C SER A 85 0.28 12.48 -10.50
N VAL A 86 -0.79 13.24 -10.26
CA VAL A 86 -1.26 13.56 -8.89
C VAL A 86 -1.57 12.28 -8.11
N CYS A 87 -1.27 12.30 -6.82
CA CYS A 87 -1.73 11.32 -5.85
C CYS A 87 -2.34 12.01 -4.63
N GLU A 88 -3.08 11.25 -3.83
CA GLU A 88 -3.67 11.73 -2.58
C GLU A 88 -2.60 12.09 -1.55
N ASP A 89 -2.95 12.92 -0.56
CA ASP A 89 -2.03 13.38 0.49
C ASP A 89 -1.34 12.21 1.18
N LEU A 90 -0.01 12.12 1.02
CA LEU A 90 0.85 11.02 1.48
C LEU A 90 0.39 9.64 1.00
N CYS A 91 -0.39 9.59 -0.08
CA CYS A 91 -1.09 8.42 -0.59
C CYS A 91 -2.14 7.81 0.37
N CYS A 92 -2.62 8.57 1.36
CA CYS A 92 -3.47 8.08 2.45
C CYS A 92 -4.98 8.35 2.22
N SER A 93 -5.47 8.16 0.99
CA SER A 93 -6.91 8.20 0.69
C SER A 93 -7.27 7.32 -0.52
N GLY A 94 -8.42 6.67 -0.44
CA GLY A 94 -9.06 5.96 -1.56
C GLY A 94 -9.99 6.82 -2.40
N GLY A 95 -10.32 8.03 -1.95
CA GLY A 95 -11.07 9.02 -2.72
C GLY A 95 -10.14 10.08 -3.29
N SER A 96 -10.53 10.71 -4.40
CA SER A 96 -9.68 11.66 -5.13
C SER A 96 -9.88 13.13 -4.71
N PHE A 97 -9.75 13.43 -3.42
CA PHE A 97 -10.14 14.73 -2.85
C PHE A 97 -9.15 15.30 -1.81
N THR A 98 -8.16 14.54 -1.36
CA THR A 98 -7.23 14.97 -0.31
C THR A 98 -5.91 15.52 -0.86
N ALA A 99 -5.59 15.29 -2.13
CA ALA A 99 -4.37 15.81 -2.75
C ALA A 99 -4.21 17.33 -2.53
N ALA A 100 -2.99 17.76 -2.17
CA ALA A 100 -2.65 19.16 -1.92
C ALA A 100 -2.89 20.09 -3.11
N THR A 101 -2.82 19.55 -4.33
CA THR A 101 -3.11 20.24 -5.58
C THR A 101 -4.61 20.38 -5.87
N GLY A 102 -5.45 19.82 -5.01
CA GLY A 102 -6.90 19.79 -5.12
C GLY A 102 -7.46 18.45 -5.63
N PRO A 103 -8.79 18.29 -5.56
CA PRO A 103 -9.46 17.07 -5.99
C PRO A 103 -9.26 16.74 -7.47
N VAL A 104 -9.10 15.45 -7.78
CA VAL A 104 -9.02 14.93 -9.15
C VAL A 104 -10.39 14.38 -9.53
N VAL A 105 -10.94 14.81 -10.66
CA VAL A 105 -12.28 14.43 -11.13
C VAL A 105 -12.24 13.43 -12.27
N ASN A 106 -13.23 12.53 -12.33
CA ASN A 106 -13.33 11.51 -13.35
C ASN A 106 -13.52 12.16 -14.74
N PRO A 107 -12.64 11.90 -15.73
CA PRO A 107 -12.74 12.49 -17.06
C PRO A 107 -14.05 12.15 -17.79
N HIS A 108 -14.61 10.95 -17.57
CA HIS A 108 -15.86 10.53 -18.19
C HIS A 108 -17.09 11.13 -17.50
N ASN A 109 -16.98 11.50 -16.22
CA ASN A 109 -18.05 12.18 -15.48
C ASN A 109 -17.49 13.08 -14.38
N LYS A 110 -17.47 14.39 -14.63
CA LYS A 110 -16.90 15.39 -13.70
C LYS A 110 -17.61 15.52 -12.35
N THR A 111 -18.78 14.90 -12.18
CA THR A 111 -19.48 14.82 -10.88
C THR A 111 -19.04 13.62 -10.03
N ARG A 112 -18.12 12.80 -10.54
CA ARG A 112 -17.61 11.59 -9.88
C ARG A 112 -16.12 11.70 -9.59
N MET A 113 -15.69 10.97 -8.56
CA MET A 113 -14.27 10.82 -8.21
C MET A 113 -13.55 9.85 -9.15
N CYS A 114 -12.23 10.00 -9.28
CA CYS A 114 -11.34 9.07 -9.98
C CYS A 114 -10.96 7.84 -9.16
N GLY A 115 -11.23 7.87 -7.85
CA GLY A 115 -10.60 6.96 -6.88
C GLY A 115 -9.16 7.37 -6.57
N GLY A 116 -8.61 6.83 -5.49
CA GLY A 116 -7.29 7.12 -4.94
C GLY A 116 -6.57 5.83 -4.53
N SER A 117 -5.33 5.88 -4.04
CA SER A 117 -4.53 7.08 -3.88
C SER A 117 -3.84 7.54 -5.16
N SER A 118 -3.98 6.77 -6.25
CA SER A 118 -3.37 7.03 -7.57
C SER A 118 -4.31 7.83 -8.49
N SER A 119 -4.96 8.85 -7.95
CA SER A 119 -6.08 9.55 -8.60
C SER A 119 -5.72 10.19 -9.93
N GLY A 120 -4.59 10.88 -10.02
CA GLY A 120 -4.10 11.47 -11.28
C GLY A 120 -3.72 10.41 -12.31
N SER A 121 -3.16 9.27 -11.88
CA SER A 121 -2.86 8.15 -12.78
C SER A 121 -4.14 7.54 -13.36
N ALA A 122 -5.14 7.27 -12.52
CA ALA A 122 -6.44 6.77 -12.97
C ALA A 122 -7.10 7.74 -13.96
N ALA A 123 -7.06 9.04 -13.66
CA ALA A 123 -7.60 10.07 -14.54
C ALA A 123 -6.88 10.14 -15.89
N LEU A 124 -5.56 10.01 -15.91
CA LEU A 124 -4.79 10.00 -17.16
C LEU A 124 -5.05 8.75 -17.99
N ALA A 125 -5.18 7.58 -17.34
CA ALA A 125 -5.53 6.34 -18.02
C ALA A 125 -6.93 6.40 -18.66
N MET A 126 -7.92 6.90 -17.91
CA MET A 126 -9.29 7.12 -18.41
C MET A 126 -9.33 8.11 -19.58
N ALA A 127 -8.60 9.23 -19.47
CA ALA A 127 -8.52 10.24 -20.53
C ALA A 127 -7.80 9.75 -21.80
N GLY A 128 -7.02 8.66 -21.71
CA GLY A 128 -6.35 8.02 -22.85
C GLY A 128 -7.12 6.83 -23.46
N TYR A 129 -8.17 6.34 -22.80
CA TYR A 129 -9.02 5.26 -23.32
C TYR A 129 -10.14 5.77 -24.24
N ASP A 130 -10.50 7.06 -24.13
CA ASP A 130 -11.47 7.71 -25.01
C ASP A 130 -10.76 8.53 -26.08
N GLY A 131 -10.98 8.20 -27.35
CA GLY A 131 -10.58 9.00 -28.52
C GLY A 131 -11.34 10.33 -28.63
N GLY A 132 -11.64 10.99 -27.52
CA GLY A 132 -12.44 12.21 -27.41
C GLY A 132 -11.79 13.23 -26.48
N LEU A 133 -10.69 13.84 -26.93
CA LEU A 133 -10.15 15.04 -26.26
C LEU A 133 -11.11 16.23 -26.50
N ASP A 134 -11.37 17.00 -25.43
CA ASP A 134 -12.05 18.31 -25.50
C ASP A 134 -11.34 19.20 -26.54
N PRO A 135 -12.04 19.74 -27.56
CA PRO A 135 -11.44 20.51 -28.65
C PRO A 135 -10.79 21.84 -28.21
N ARG A 136 -10.89 22.20 -26.92
CA ARG A 136 -10.22 23.36 -26.32
C ARG A 136 -8.89 23.02 -25.64
N GLN A 137 -8.47 21.75 -25.63
CA GLN A 137 -7.13 21.40 -25.14
C GLN A 137 -6.05 21.78 -26.17
N PRO A 138 -4.89 22.28 -25.72
CA PRO A 138 -3.73 22.47 -26.59
C PRO A 138 -3.40 21.16 -27.32
N ARG A 139 -3.41 21.19 -28.67
CA ARG A 139 -3.24 20.02 -29.55
C ARG A 139 -1.85 19.37 -29.45
N ASP A 140 -0.94 19.92 -28.66
CA ASP A 140 0.40 19.41 -28.37
C ASP A 140 0.48 18.52 -27.12
N LEU A 141 -0.64 18.31 -26.42
CA LEU A 141 -0.69 17.47 -25.22
C LEU A 141 -0.79 15.97 -25.59
N LYS A 142 0.33 15.26 -25.67
CA LYS A 142 0.29 13.79 -25.67
C LYS A 142 -0.16 13.30 -24.29
N VAL A 143 -1.29 12.60 -24.22
CA VAL A 143 -1.68 11.81 -23.05
C VAL A 143 -0.68 10.66 -22.94
N PRO A 144 -0.12 10.37 -21.75
CA PRO A 144 0.80 9.25 -21.60
C PRO A 144 0.08 7.93 -21.94
N GLU A 145 0.73 7.05 -22.71
CA GLU A 145 0.17 5.74 -23.05
C GLU A 145 0.05 4.82 -21.82
N TYR A 146 0.89 5.03 -20.80
CA TYR A 146 0.88 4.28 -19.56
C TYR A 146 0.99 5.17 -18.33
N THR A 147 0.40 4.75 -17.22
CA THR A 147 0.55 5.38 -15.91
C THR A 147 1.00 4.36 -14.89
N LEU A 148 1.99 4.69 -14.06
CA LEU A 148 2.46 3.81 -12.99
C LEU A 148 2.22 4.44 -11.62
N GLY A 149 1.59 3.69 -10.72
CA GLY A 149 1.45 4.02 -9.32
C GLY A 149 2.09 2.94 -8.45
N VAL A 150 3.15 3.28 -7.71
CA VAL A 150 3.71 2.38 -6.70
C VAL A 150 3.05 2.72 -5.37
N GLY A 151 2.17 1.86 -4.88
CA GLY A 151 1.46 2.06 -3.62
C GLY A 151 0.42 0.97 -3.53
N LEU A 152 0.86 -0.20 -3.07
CA LEU A 152 0.03 -1.38 -2.99
C LEU A 152 -0.44 -1.55 -1.55
N LEU A 153 -1.74 -1.72 -1.44
CA LEU A 153 -2.44 -1.87 -0.20
C LEU A 153 -2.91 -3.33 -0.07
N LEU A 154 -2.96 -3.84 1.14
CA LEU A 154 -3.71 -5.03 1.54
C LEU A 154 -4.61 -4.59 2.69
N ASN A 155 -5.84 -5.07 2.83
CA ASN A 155 -6.71 -4.74 3.96
C ASN A 155 -6.86 -5.93 4.90
N PHE A 156 -7.26 -5.69 6.16
CA PHE A 156 -7.75 -6.63 7.16
C PHE A 156 -8.93 -5.98 7.91
N ILE A 157 -10.08 -6.65 8.03
CA ILE A 157 -11.30 -6.14 8.69
C ILE A 157 -11.42 -6.69 10.11
N GLY A 158 -11.69 -5.78 11.06
CA GLY A 158 -12.52 -6.11 12.21
C GLY A 158 -13.97 -5.82 11.85
N ASP A 159 -14.81 -6.87 11.84
CA ASP A 159 -16.25 -6.95 11.56
C ASP A 159 -17.08 -5.64 11.48
N GLU A 160 -17.91 -5.51 10.43
CA GLU A 160 -18.92 -4.45 10.23
C GLU A 160 -20.19 -4.62 11.09
N SER A 161 -20.27 -5.63 11.96
CA SER A 161 -21.44 -5.82 12.82
C SER A 161 -21.26 -5.21 14.21
N PHE A 162 -22.20 -4.32 14.56
CA PHE A 162 -22.48 -3.67 15.85
C PHE A 162 -22.04 -2.20 16.02
N ILE A 163 -22.95 -1.31 15.65
CA ILE A 163 -23.04 0.06 16.16
C ILE A 163 -23.30 -0.02 17.68
N GLY A 164 -22.31 0.35 18.50
CA GLY A 164 -22.48 0.46 19.95
C GLY A 164 -21.22 0.93 20.68
N ASN A 165 -21.32 2.03 21.42
CA ASN A 165 -20.25 2.61 22.24
C ASN A 165 -19.87 1.68 23.41
N ASN A 166 -18.91 0.78 23.22
CA ASN A 166 -18.03 0.10 24.22
C ASN A 166 -17.41 -1.17 23.60
N MET A 167 -16.67 -1.03 22.48
CA MET A 167 -16.15 -2.20 21.75
C MET A 167 -14.69 -2.49 22.11
N ALA A 168 -14.49 -3.54 22.89
CA ALA A 168 -13.22 -4.25 22.97
C ALA A 168 -13.24 -5.38 21.92
N PHE A 169 -12.20 -5.50 21.08
CA PHE A 169 -12.07 -6.52 20.03
C PHE A 169 -11.94 -7.94 20.59
N ARG A 170 -12.95 -8.45 21.32
CA ARG A 170 -12.97 -9.67 22.17
C ARG A 170 -13.31 -10.99 21.46
N HIS A 171 -13.33 -10.99 20.15
CA HIS A 171 -13.83 -12.10 19.34
C HIS A 171 -12.89 -12.44 18.19
N GLY A 172 -12.80 -13.73 17.82
CA GLY A 172 -11.96 -14.19 16.71
C GLY A 172 -12.37 -13.61 15.35
N SER A 173 -13.59 -13.08 15.22
CA SER A 173 -14.00 -12.33 14.03
C SER A 173 -13.35 -10.94 13.89
N ASN A 174 -12.63 -10.45 14.91
CA ASN A 174 -11.89 -9.18 14.81
C ASN A 174 -10.53 -9.33 14.11
N ALA A 175 -10.12 -10.57 13.87
CA ALA A 175 -8.88 -10.95 13.21
C ALA A 175 -9.01 -11.07 11.69
N ILE A 176 -10.22 -10.88 11.15
CA ILE A 176 -10.61 -11.41 9.86
C ILE A 176 -9.93 -10.64 8.74
N THR A 177 -9.22 -11.39 7.92
CA THR A 177 -8.45 -10.88 6.82
C THR A 177 -9.21 -11.10 5.50
N PRO A 178 -9.43 -10.15 4.57
CA PRO A 178 -9.70 -10.49 3.18
C PRO A 178 -8.42 -11.15 2.67
N ARG A 179 -8.51 -12.43 2.38
CA ARG A 179 -7.31 -13.25 2.34
C ARG A 179 -6.65 -13.17 0.97
N PRO A 180 -5.36 -12.84 0.86
CA PRO A 180 -4.61 -13.28 -0.30
C PRO A 180 -4.66 -14.82 -0.36
N ASN A 181 -4.43 -15.41 -1.53
CA ASN A 181 -4.43 -16.86 -1.72
C ASN A 181 -3.18 -17.58 -1.13
N TRP A 182 -2.70 -17.16 0.05
CA TRP A 182 -1.57 -17.77 0.73
C TRP A 182 -1.86 -19.22 1.17
N PRO A 183 -0.84 -20.08 1.30
CA PRO A 183 -1.03 -21.52 1.46
C PRO A 183 -1.51 -21.87 2.88
N ILE A 184 -2.83 -21.87 3.07
CA ILE A 184 -3.47 -22.40 4.27
C ILE A 184 -4.10 -23.76 4.02
N SER A 185 -4.49 -24.46 5.08
CA SER A 185 -5.28 -25.67 4.93
C SER A 185 -6.72 -25.35 4.49
N HIS A 186 -7.08 -25.77 3.27
CA HIS A 186 -8.38 -25.49 2.63
C HIS A 186 -9.61 -26.02 3.39
N HIS A 187 -9.43 -26.98 4.30
CA HIS A 187 -10.53 -27.55 5.09
C HIS A 187 -10.90 -26.72 6.33
N VAL A 188 -10.16 -25.65 6.60
CA VAL A 188 -10.27 -24.88 7.85
C VAL A 188 -10.46 -23.37 7.61
N GLY A 189 -10.02 -22.84 6.46
CA GLY A 189 -10.26 -21.43 6.13
C GLY A 189 -11.69 -21.18 5.66
N ASN A 190 -12.45 -20.37 6.39
CA ASN A 190 -13.84 -20.02 6.04
C ASN A 190 -14.02 -18.53 5.69
N VAL A 191 -12.91 -17.79 5.61
CA VAL A 191 -12.89 -16.37 5.28
C VAL A 191 -12.70 -16.17 3.78
N TYR A 192 -13.39 -15.16 3.22
CA TYR A 192 -13.32 -14.77 1.82
C TYR A 192 -11.86 -14.57 1.35
N GLN A 193 -11.53 -15.19 0.22
CA GLN A 193 -10.24 -15.05 -0.44
C GLN A 193 -10.40 -14.13 -1.65
N SER A 194 -9.51 -13.14 -1.76
CA SER A 194 -9.41 -12.24 -2.90
C SER A 194 -8.04 -12.39 -3.56
N THR A 195 -8.02 -12.28 -4.87
CA THR A 195 -6.81 -12.07 -5.68
C THR A 195 -6.85 -10.73 -6.41
N THR A 196 -7.87 -9.91 -6.11
CA THR A 196 -8.05 -8.58 -6.69
C THR A 196 -7.30 -7.57 -5.82
N PRO A 197 -6.35 -6.80 -6.38
CA PRO A 197 -5.69 -5.74 -5.62
C PRO A 197 -6.71 -4.72 -5.09
N PRO A 198 -6.65 -4.32 -3.81
CA PRO A 198 -7.60 -3.36 -3.26
C PRO A 198 -7.38 -1.96 -3.82
N VAL A 199 -8.50 -1.23 -4.00
CA VAL A 199 -8.52 0.12 -4.55
C VAL A 199 -8.48 1.22 -3.48
N SER A 200 -8.55 0.89 -2.18
CA SER A 200 -8.47 1.86 -1.07
C SER A 200 -8.14 1.21 0.27
N GLU A 201 -7.68 2.00 1.26
CA GLU A 201 -7.40 1.56 2.66
C GLU A 201 -8.59 0.94 3.41
N THR A 202 -9.77 0.92 2.79
CA THR A 202 -10.98 0.33 3.35
C THR A 202 -11.60 -0.72 2.42
N ASP A 203 -11.00 -1.00 1.26
CA ASP A 203 -11.52 -1.96 0.27
C ASP A 203 -11.20 -3.41 0.63
N TYR A 204 -12.20 -4.25 0.83
CA TYR A 204 -12.00 -5.60 1.37
C TYR A 204 -11.45 -6.64 0.37
N ASN A 205 -10.24 -6.38 -0.14
CA ASN A 205 -9.59 -7.08 -1.24
C ASN A 205 -8.09 -7.30 -0.95
N ALA A 206 -7.50 -8.28 -1.62
CA ALA A 206 -6.10 -8.66 -1.47
C ALA A 206 -5.53 -9.13 -2.82
N MET A 207 -4.30 -8.72 -3.13
CA MET A 207 -3.64 -9.20 -4.34
C MET A 207 -3.25 -10.67 -4.23
N GLU A 208 -3.05 -11.32 -5.38
CA GLU A 208 -2.47 -12.66 -5.46
C GLU A 208 -1.13 -12.79 -4.71
N PHE A 209 -1.07 -13.72 -3.76
CA PHE A 209 0.04 -13.94 -2.83
C PHE A 209 1.35 -14.27 -3.54
N ASN A 210 1.29 -15.07 -4.61
CA ASN A 210 2.47 -15.46 -5.38
C ASN A 210 3.22 -14.26 -5.98
N LEU A 211 2.55 -13.11 -6.12
CA LEU A 211 3.18 -11.88 -6.61
C LEU A 211 3.98 -11.14 -5.52
N TRP A 212 3.74 -11.41 -4.24
CA TRP A 212 4.32 -10.62 -3.14
C TRP A 212 5.84 -10.71 -3.12
N LYS A 213 6.40 -11.90 -3.33
CA LYS A 213 7.84 -12.12 -3.43
C LYS A 213 8.50 -11.30 -4.55
N SER A 214 7.75 -10.98 -5.61
CA SER A 214 8.27 -10.15 -6.70
C SER A 214 8.33 -8.65 -6.37
N LEU A 215 7.58 -8.22 -5.35
CA LEU A 215 7.55 -6.83 -4.89
C LEU A 215 8.70 -6.54 -3.93
N GLY A 216 8.96 -7.46 -2.99
CA GLY A 216 10.10 -7.41 -2.08
C GLY A 216 9.88 -8.27 -0.84
N SER A 217 10.71 -8.05 0.17
CA SER A 217 10.78 -8.83 1.42
C SER A 217 10.78 -7.94 2.67
N GLU A 218 10.56 -6.65 2.52
CA GLU A 218 10.20 -5.76 3.62
C GLU A 218 8.68 -5.63 3.65
N PHE A 219 8.09 -5.62 4.85
CA PHE A 219 6.67 -5.40 4.99
C PHE A 219 6.34 -4.40 6.10
N MET A 220 5.25 -3.67 5.94
CA MET A 220 4.72 -2.77 6.95
C MET A 220 3.29 -3.18 7.29
N VAL A 221 2.99 -3.29 8.58
CA VAL A 221 1.62 -3.46 9.08
C VAL A 221 1.15 -2.12 9.61
N LYS A 222 0.08 -1.60 9.02
CA LYS A 222 -0.63 -0.39 9.45
C LYS A 222 -1.94 -0.82 10.10
N SER A 223 -2.35 -0.19 11.19
CA SER A 223 -3.64 -0.44 11.80
C SER A 223 -4.14 0.81 12.51
N ASN A 224 -5.46 1.02 12.58
CA ASN A 224 -6.03 2.08 13.41
C ASN A 224 -6.31 1.63 14.86
N ILE A 225 -6.00 0.37 15.22
CA ILE A 225 -6.19 -0.17 16.57
C ILE A 225 -4.86 -0.58 17.25
N ASN A 226 -3.80 -0.82 16.47
CA ASN A 226 -2.50 -1.28 16.96
C ASN A 226 -1.35 -0.48 16.31
N HIS A 227 -0.15 -0.50 16.90
CA HIS A 227 1.02 0.23 16.42
C HIS A 227 1.37 -0.14 14.99
N TRP A 228 1.81 0.86 14.22
CA TRP A 228 2.33 0.59 12.89
C TRP A 228 3.74 0.06 13.03
N ILE A 229 4.03 -1.05 12.36
CA ILE A 229 5.36 -1.68 12.39
C ILE A 229 5.87 -1.84 10.97
N ALA A 230 7.17 -1.64 10.78
CA ALA A 230 7.86 -2.08 9.57
C ALA A 230 8.85 -3.16 9.96
N CYS A 231 8.87 -4.23 9.19
CA CYS A 231 9.61 -5.43 9.44
C CYS A 231 10.46 -5.80 8.23
N LYS A 232 11.68 -6.22 8.50
CA LYS A 232 12.57 -6.85 7.53
C LYS A 232 12.66 -8.34 7.85
N GLU A 233 12.60 -9.17 6.81
CA GLU A 233 12.76 -10.62 6.96
C GLU A 233 14.15 -11.00 7.48
N GLY A 234 14.18 -11.96 8.40
CA GLY A 234 15.38 -12.59 8.94
C GLY A 234 15.46 -14.03 8.46
N THR A 235 15.35 -14.99 9.39
CA THR A 235 15.20 -16.41 9.00
C THR A 235 13.77 -16.76 8.61
N GLY A 236 12.79 -15.94 9.04
CA GLY A 236 11.38 -16.03 8.67
C GLY A 236 11.04 -15.10 7.53
N SER A 237 10.00 -15.45 6.78
CA SER A 237 9.52 -14.71 5.62
C SER A 237 8.01 -14.69 5.56
N LEU A 238 7.43 -13.50 5.45
CA LEU A 238 6.00 -13.34 5.25
C LEU A 238 5.64 -13.64 3.80
N VAL A 239 6.45 -13.18 2.84
CA VAL A 239 6.16 -13.34 1.40
C VAL A 239 6.47 -14.75 0.90
N GLU A 240 7.33 -15.50 1.57
CA GLU A 240 7.55 -16.93 1.33
C GLU A 240 6.75 -17.84 2.27
N PHE A 241 5.94 -17.25 3.17
CA PHE A 241 5.13 -17.99 4.14
C PHE A 241 5.97 -19.01 4.95
N LYS A 242 6.95 -18.50 5.69
CA LYS A 242 7.97 -19.28 6.38
C LYS A 242 8.21 -18.78 7.80
N THR A 243 8.04 -19.66 8.78
CA THR A 243 8.37 -19.40 10.19
C THR A 243 9.84 -19.02 10.38
N GLY A 244 10.11 -18.03 11.23
CA GLY A 244 11.46 -17.66 11.66
C GLY A 244 11.53 -16.23 12.20
N SER A 245 12.74 -15.69 12.35
CA SER A 245 12.94 -14.34 12.89
C SER A 245 12.57 -13.25 11.89
N VAL A 246 12.08 -12.13 12.43
CA VAL A 246 11.87 -10.87 11.71
C VAL A 246 12.45 -9.73 12.53
N LEU A 247 12.96 -8.69 11.87
CA LEU A 247 13.46 -7.49 12.53
C LEU A 247 12.47 -6.35 12.32
N CYS A 248 11.72 -6.00 13.35
CA CYS A 248 10.69 -4.98 13.28
C CYS A 248 11.06 -3.70 14.05
N ARG A 249 10.46 -2.58 13.64
CA ARG A 249 10.50 -1.30 14.34
C ARG A 249 9.13 -0.63 14.31
N ILE A 250 8.80 0.15 15.33
CA ILE A 250 7.58 0.97 15.33
C ILE A 250 7.77 2.16 14.38
N ILE A 251 6.77 2.39 13.55
CA ILE A 251 6.63 3.55 12.66
C ILE A 251 5.73 4.62 13.29
N LYS A 252 4.66 4.17 13.96
CA LYS A 252 3.69 5.07 14.60
C LYS A 252 3.06 4.42 15.82
N ASN A 253 3.05 5.17 16.92
CA ASN A 253 2.31 4.79 18.13
C ASN A 253 0.82 5.10 17.96
N VAL A 254 0.00 4.06 17.81
CA VAL A 254 -1.48 4.15 17.81
C VAL A 254 -2.08 3.85 19.18
N ALA A 255 -1.69 2.73 19.81
CA ALA A 255 -2.15 2.38 21.14
C ALA A 255 -1.50 3.26 22.23
N SER A 256 -2.15 3.36 23.39
CA SER A 256 -1.68 4.19 24.51
C SER A 256 -0.53 3.57 25.32
N LYS A 257 -0.25 2.28 25.12
CA LYS A 257 0.78 1.52 25.84
C LYS A 257 1.73 0.86 24.84
N CYS A 258 2.87 0.37 25.35
CA CYS A 258 3.73 -0.56 24.62
C CYS A 258 4.53 0.01 23.43
N HIS A 259 4.90 1.30 23.53
CA HIS A 259 5.60 2.09 22.50
C HIS A 259 7.01 1.62 22.11
N ASN A 260 7.58 0.65 22.82
CA ASN A 260 8.92 0.11 22.56
C ASN A 260 8.89 -1.40 22.26
N TYR A 261 7.70 -1.97 22.10
CA TYR A 261 7.54 -3.40 21.87
C TYR A 261 7.19 -3.67 20.42
N VAL A 262 7.93 -4.59 19.82
CA VAL A 262 7.78 -5.03 18.43
C VAL A 262 7.83 -6.55 18.37
N PRO A 263 7.15 -7.18 17.39
CA PRO A 263 7.34 -8.60 17.14
C PRO A 263 8.75 -8.85 16.59
N ASP A 264 9.27 -10.04 16.87
CA ASP A 264 10.61 -10.49 16.50
C ASP A 264 10.60 -11.86 15.82
N GLN A 265 9.42 -12.48 15.73
CA GLN A 265 9.26 -13.78 15.11
C GLN A 265 7.95 -13.86 14.33
N LEU A 266 8.02 -14.43 13.13
CA LEU A 266 6.87 -14.87 12.36
C LEU A 266 6.68 -16.36 12.59
N ILE A 267 5.48 -16.77 12.97
CA ILE A 267 5.08 -18.17 13.10
C ILE A 267 3.84 -18.45 12.25
N LEU A 268 3.68 -19.71 11.89
CA LEU A 268 2.53 -20.20 11.14
C LEU A 268 1.78 -21.17 12.05
N HIS A 269 0.66 -20.72 12.63
CA HIS A 269 -0.07 -21.51 13.61
C HIS A 269 -0.81 -22.68 12.99
N ALA A 270 -0.73 -23.84 13.64
CA ALA A 270 -1.77 -24.84 13.61
C ALA A 270 -2.63 -24.68 14.88
N ALA A 271 -3.73 -23.94 14.81
CA ALA A 271 -4.51 -23.68 16.02
C ALA A 271 -5.04 -24.98 16.62
N GLY A 272 -4.63 -25.29 17.85
CA GLY A 272 -5.29 -26.25 18.76
C GLY A 272 -5.44 -27.69 18.27
N ASN A 273 -4.79 -28.11 17.19
CA ASN A 273 -4.95 -29.46 16.63
C ASN A 273 -3.58 -30.13 16.43
N PRO A 274 -3.33 -31.32 17.02
CA PRO A 274 -2.13 -32.11 16.75
C PRO A 274 -1.99 -32.57 15.28
N ALA A 275 -2.96 -32.28 14.40
CA ALA A 275 -2.96 -32.61 12.97
C ALA A 275 -2.47 -31.48 12.01
N GLY A 276 -1.81 -30.42 12.49
CA GLY A 276 -0.84 -29.64 11.67
C GLY A 276 -1.37 -28.76 10.53
N SER A 277 -2.54 -28.11 10.65
CA SER A 277 -3.08 -27.23 9.59
C SER A 277 -2.83 -25.74 9.83
N THR A 278 -2.13 -25.06 8.91
CA THR A 278 -1.84 -23.62 9.02
C THR A 278 -3.08 -22.74 8.78
N LEU A 279 -3.38 -21.82 9.71
CA LEU A 279 -4.51 -20.87 9.62
C LEU A 279 -4.12 -19.45 9.23
N GLY A 280 -2.83 -19.17 9.09
CA GLY A 280 -2.32 -17.86 8.69
C GLY A 280 -1.03 -17.50 9.42
N PRO A 281 -0.41 -16.39 9.02
CA PRO A 281 0.78 -15.87 9.67
C PRO A 281 0.45 -15.17 10.98
N ASP A 282 1.36 -15.30 11.94
CA ASP A 282 1.32 -14.61 13.22
C ASP A 282 2.67 -13.97 13.52
N LEU A 283 2.64 -12.69 13.84
CA LEU A 283 3.78 -11.96 14.33
C LEU A 283 3.71 -11.98 15.86
N ILE A 284 4.67 -12.65 16.47
CA ILE A 284 4.73 -12.80 17.92
C ILE A 284 5.93 -12.06 18.52
N ARG A 285 5.85 -11.82 19.83
CA ARG A 285 6.98 -11.41 20.66
C ARG A 285 7.56 -12.61 21.39
N SER A 286 8.61 -13.20 20.85
CA SER A 286 9.26 -14.40 21.42
C SER A 286 9.65 -14.21 22.89
N GLN A 287 10.06 -12.99 23.25
CA GLN A 287 10.49 -12.59 24.60
C GLN A 287 9.34 -12.23 25.56
N SER A 288 8.08 -12.29 25.11
CA SER A 288 6.93 -12.06 26.00
C SER A 288 6.87 -13.15 27.07
N SER A 289 6.57 -12.73 28.30
CA SER A 289 6.37 -13.61 29.45
C SER A 289 4.98 -14.25 29.47
N SER A 290 4.09 -13.85 28.57
CA SER A 290 2.76 -14.44 28.44
C SER A 290 2.81 -15.78 27.70
N TRP A 291 1.84 -16.65 27.99
CA TRP A 291 1.70 -17.95 27.33
C TRP A 291 1.32 -17.79 25.85
N LEU A 292 0.57 -16.73 25.54
CA LEU A 292 0.18 -16.29 24.21
C LEU A 292 0.90 -14.97 23.91
N LYS A 293 1.58 -14.95 22.76
CA LYS A 293 2.63 -13.95 22.46
C LYS A 293 2.28 -13.09 21.25
N GLU A 294 1.02 -13.11 20.83
CA GLU A 294 0.55 -12.57 19.57
C GLU A 294 0.58 -11.05 19.57
N TYR A 295 1.26 -10.49 18.58
CA TYR A 295 1.29 -9.06 18.32
C TYR A 295 0.33 -8.70 17.19
N TYR A 296 0.43 -9.43 16.07
CA TYR A 296 -0.54 -9.40 14.98
C TYR A 296 -0.78 -10.84 14.50
N TYR A 297 -2.01 -11.31 14.63
CA TYR A 297 -2.41 -12.59 14.08
C TYR A 297 -3.36 -12.42 12.88
N PHE A 298 -2.99 -12.97 11.75
CA PHE A 298 -3.75 -12.83 10.50
C PHE A 298 -4.59 -14.09 10.28
N GLU A 299 -5.69 -14.19 11.03
CA GLU A 299 -6.54 -15.37 11.08
C GLU A 299 -7.32 -15.56 9.78
N SER A 300 -7.41 -16.81 9.35
CA SER A 300 -8.17 -17.23 8.18
C SER A 300 -9.46 -18.01 8.47
N ASN A 301 -9.82 -18.15 9.73
CA ASN A 301 -10.96 -18.91 10.20
C ASN A 301 -11.70 -18.16 11.32
N THR A 302 -12.94 -17.77 11.08
CA THR A 302 -13.77 -17.03 12.05
C THR A 302 -14.27 -17.87 13.22
N ARG A 303 -14.12 -19.20 13.17
CA ARG A 303 -14.70 -20.15 14.14
C ARG A 303 -13.73 -20.61 15.22
N THR A 304 -12.47 -20.19 15.17
CA THR A 304 -11.42 -20.59 16.12
C THR A 304 -11.56 -19.92 17.49
N GLY A 305 -12.22 -18.76 17.55
CA GLY A 305 -12.41 -18.02 18.80
C GLY A 305 -11.12 -17.40 19.36
N ASN A 306 -10.03 -17.32 18.58
CA ASN A 306 -8.76 -16.78 19.07
C ASN A 306 -8.86 -15.28 19.35
N TRP A 307 -8.42 -14.87 20.54
CA TRP A 307 -8.51 -13.51 21.01
C TRP A 307 -7.56 -13.24 22.20
N PRO A 308 -6.94 -12.03 22.34
CA PRO A 308 -6.80 -10.95 21.35
C PRO A 308 -5.85 -11.24 20.21
N THR A 309 -6.26 -10.80 19.03
CA THR A 309 -5.54 -11.02 17.77
C THR A 309 -4.47 -9.95 17.51
N HIS A 310 -4.63 -8.75 18.09
CA HIS A 310 -3.81 -7.58 17.78
C HIS A 310 -3.40 -6.86 19.07
N ASP A 311 -2.46 -7.42 19.83
CA ASP A 311 -1.97 -6.85 21.09
C ASP A 311 -0.62 -6.11 20.90
N PRO A 312 -0.55 -4.77 21.02
CA PRO A 312 0.72 -4.00 20.91
C PRO A 312 1.79 -4.43 21.91
N CYS A 313 1.40 -5.14 22.97
CA CYS A 313 2.34 -5.64 23.97
C CYS A 313 2.77 -7.09 23.69
N GLY A 314 2.08 -7.83 22.81
CA GLY A 314 2.35 -9.25 22.58
C GLY A 314 2.14 -10.10 23.84
N THR A 315 1.13 -9.78 24.65
CA THR A 315 0.91 -10.35 25.99
C THR A 315 -0.43 -11.06 26.13
N ASN A 316 -1.19 -11.20 25.03
CA ASN A 316 -2.54 -11.74 25.05
C ASN A 316 -3.49 -10.93 25.94
N SER A 317 -3.46 -9.61 25.81
CA SER A 317 -4.26 -8.68 26.63
C SER A 317 -4.86 -7.53 25.80
N LEU A 318 -5.85 -6.84 26.39
CA LEU A 318 -6.56 -5.70 25.78
C LEU A 318 -5.73 -4.42 25.79
N ASN A 319 -4.61 -4.41 25.08
CA ASN A 319 -3.76 -3.23 25.02
C ASN A 319 -3.93 -2.40 23.75
N HIS A 320 -4.68 -2.90 22.76
CA HIS A 320 -5.05 -2.14 21.57
C HIS A 320 -5.95 -0.95 21.89
N LEU A 321 -6.02 0.01 20.96
CA LEU A 321 -6.93 1.14 21.04
C LEU A 321 -8.38 0.64 20.88
N THR A 322 -9.24 0.95 21.84
CA THR A 322 -10.67 0.58 21.84
C THR A 322 -11.54 1.73 21.32
N ASN A 323 -12.83 1.45 21.05
CA ASN A 323 -13.80 2.44 20.59
C ASN A 323 -13.37 3.16 19.28
N VAL A 324 -12.72 2.42 18.39
CA VAL A 324 -12.31 2.92 17.08
C VAL A 324 -13.45 2.72 16.08
N ASN A 325 -13.89 3.80 15.44
CA ASN A 325 -14.85 3.71 14.34
C ASN A 325 -14.19 3.03 13.14
N ASN A 326 -14.84 2.00 12.60
CA ASN A 326 -14.37 1.20 11.47
C ASN A 326 -12.93 0.66 11.66
N PRO A 327 -12.73 -0.30 12.57
CA PRO A 327 -11.41 -0.87 12.84
C PRO A 327 -10.86 -1.63 11.62
N HIS A 328 -9.66 -1.27 11.17
CA HIS A 328 -9.02 -1.88 10.00
C HIS A 328 -7.49 -1.90 10.11
N GLY A 329 -6.86 -2.72 9.28
CA GLY A 329 -5.42 -2.76 9.11
C GLY A 329 -5.00 -3.07 7.68
N ASN A 330 -3.71 -2.88 7.41
CA ASN A 330 -3.14 -3.08 6.09
C ASN A 330 -1.75 -3.70 6.16
N ILE A 331 -1.42 -4.53 5.17
CA ILE A 331 -0.03 -4.92 4.90
C ILE A 331 0.44 -4.21 3.64
N TYR A 332 1.64 -3.65 3.70
CA TYR A 332 2.35 -3.11 2.55
C TYR A 332 3.61 -3.94 2.34
N ILE A 333 3.89 -4.35 1.10
CA ILE A 333 5.10 -5.08 0.72
C ILE A 333 6.02 -4.15 -0.06
N ARG A 334 7.32 -4.19 0.23
CA ARG A 334 8.39 -3.40 -0.40
C ARG A 334 9.65 -4.20 -0.60
#